data_AF-A0A829GEA6-F1
#
_entry.id   AF-A0A829GEA6-F1
#
_cell.length_a   1.000
_cell.length_b   1.000
_cell.length_c   1.000
_cell.angle_alpha   90.00
_cell.angle_beta   90.00
_cell.angle_gamma   90.00
#
_symmetry.space_group_name_H-M   'P 1'
#
loop_
_entity.id
_entity.type
_entity.pdbx_description
1 polymer ?
#
loop_
_entity_poly.entity_id
_entity_poly.type
_entity_poly.pdbx_seq_one_letter_code
_entity_poly.pdbx_strand_id
1 'polypeptide(L)'
;LTIGDLTVTGFHSDHDEPGVMALLVDDGSRRYAHSGDVRLNGPHAERVHAWAKRFNQEKLSLFMLEGTSFSFDTAAPVEDQDHPSIPLTEMSLQKQFQTVLAESPTLVVINPYIRNYERLSSFQASAHTAGRQLVWEPDDAAVLTTMTDQKPDAILGQAISLTDIARDPQ
;
A
#
# COMPACT_ATOMS: atom_id res chain seq x y z
N LEU A 1 -2.25 18.60 17.10
CA LEU A 1 -2.99 19.86 16.81
C LEU A 1 -4.13 19.99 17.82
N THR A 2 -4.60 21.21 18.10
CA THR A 2 -5.70 21.46 19.06
C THR A 2 -6.95 21.92 18.31
N ILE A 3 -8.11 21.33 18.63
CA ILE A 3 -9.43 21.71 18.10
C ILE A 3 -10.36 21.95 19.29
N GLY A 4 -10.62 23.22 19.61
CA GLY A 4 -11.32 23.55 20.86
C GLY A 4 -10.58 22.96 22.06
N ASP A 5 -11.28 22.18 22.87
CA ASP A 5 -10.72 21.53 24.05
C ASP A 5 -10.03 20.19 23.75
N LEU A 6 -10.02 19.75 22.49
CA LEU A 6 -9.45 18.46 22.09
C LEU A 6 -8.00 18.61 21.61
N THR A 7 -7.12 17.73 22.08
CA THR A 7 -5.79 17.53 21.51
C THR A 7 -5.79 16.30 20.62
N VAL A 8 -5.48 16.47 19.34
CA VAL A 8 -5.41 15.40 18.34
C VAL A 8 -3.96 15.15 17.96
N THR A 9 -3.52 13.89 18.12
CA THR A 9 -2.19 13.42 17.72
C THR A 9 -2.34 12.37 16.62
N GLY A 10 -1.73 12.62 15.46
CA GLY A 10 -1.66 11.67 14.35
C GLY A 10 -0.41 10.79 14.45
N PHE A 11 -0.56 9.52 14.09
CA PHE A 11 0.51 8.55 13.98
C PHE A 11 0.46 7.96 12.59
N HIS A 12 1.60 7.90 11.89
CA HIS A 12 1.67 7.16 10.64
C HIS A 12 1.21 5.72 10.84
N SER A 13 0.49 5.18 9.86
CA SER A 13 0.02 3.81 9.85
C SER A 13 0.54 3.07 8.61
N ASP A 14 0.09 1.83 8.43
CA ASP A 14 0.29 1.03 7.22
C ASP A 14 -1.06 0.75 6.57
N HIS A 15 -1.17 1.10 5.29
CA HIS A 15 -2.31 0.84 4.41
C HIS A 15 -1.80 0.78 2.97
N ASP A 16 -2.66 0.48 2.00
CA ASP A 16 -2.32 0.57 0.58
C ASP A 16 -2.22 2.03 0.08
N GLU A 17 -2.64 3.01 0.85
CA GLU A 17 -2.52 4.44 0.54
C GLU A 17 -1.52 5.06 1.52
N PRO A 18 -0.27 5.32 1.09
CA PRO A 18 0.70 5.90 1.99
C PRO A 18 0.30 7.33 2.38
N GLY A 19 0.59 7.70 3.63
CA GLY A 19 0.06 8.93 4.27
C GLY A 19 -1.12 8.69 5.21
N VAL A 20 -1.64 7.46 5.30
CA VAL A 20 -2.65 7.07 6.28
C VAL A 20 -2.19 7.32 7.73
N MET A 21 -3.13 7.65 8.61
CA MET A 21 -2.86 7.91 10.03
C MET A 21 -3.87 7.23 10.96
N ALA A 22 -3.36 6.73 12.09
CA ALA A 22 -4.14 6.50 13.29
C ALA A 22 -4.18 7.79 14.12
N LEU A 23 -5.29 8.04 14.82
CA LEU A 23 -5.52 9.26 15.59
C LEU A 23 -5.74 8.94 17.07
N LEU A 24 -5.07 9.68 17.95
CA LEU A 24 -5.36 9.77 19.38
C LEU A 24 -5.98 11.13 19.68
N VAL A 25 -7.14 11.11 20.33
CA VAL A 25 -7.89 12.30 20.75
C VAL A 25 -7.94 12.32 22.28
N ASP A 26 -7.45 13.40 22.87
CA ASP A 26 -7.44 13.65 24.32
C ASP A 26 -8.32 14.86 24.63
N ASP A 27 -9.28 14.72 25.56
CA ASP A 27 -10.18 15.79 26.02
C ASP A 27 -9.74 16.46 27.34
N GLY A 28 -8.53 16.14 27.82
CA GLY A 28 -7.98 16.55 29.11
C GLY A 28 -8.27 15.57 30.25
N SER A 29 -9.21 14.64 30.08
CA SER A 29 -9.62 13.66 31.08
C SER A 29 -9.63 12.22 30.57
N ARG A 30 -9.97 12.03 29.29
CA ARG A 30 -10.18 10.75 28.61
C ARG A 30 -9.47 10.75 27.28
N ARG A 31 -9.18 9.54 26.81
CA ARG A 31 -8.48 9.30 25.56
C ARG A 31 -9.29 8.36 24.68
N TYR A 32 -9.40 8.75 23.42
CA TYR A 32 -10.12 8.05 22.38
C TYR A 32 -9.16 7.81 21.24
N ALA A 33 -9.28 6.68 20.55
CA ALA A 33 -8.47 6.45 19.37
C ALA A 33 -9.29 5.96 18.19
N HIS A 34 -8.80 6.27 16.99
CA HIS A 34 -9.31 5.79 15.72
C HIS A 34 -8.14 5.20 14.93
N SER A 35 -8.24 3.96 14.46
CA SER A 35 -7.16 3.33 13.69
C SER A 35 -6.94 3.98 12.31
N GLY A 36 -8.02 4.53 11.74
CA GLY A 36 -8.11 4.70 10.29
C GLY A 36 -8.29 3.34 9.64
N ASP A 37 -8.16 3.26 8.32
CA ASP A 37 -7.98 1.98 7.66
C ASP A 37 -6.55 1.48 7.95
N VAL A 38 -6.37 0.19 8.23
CA VAL A 38 -5.06 -0.34 8.62
C VAL A 38 -4.86 -1.78 8.19
N ARG A 39 -3.64 -2.09 7.77
CA ARG A 39 -3.17 -3.45 7.55
C ARG A 39 -1.85 -3.71 8.26
N LEU A 40 -1.46 -4.99 8.37
CA LEU A 40 -0.17 -5.42 8.92
C LEU A 40 0.72 -6.12 7.89
N ASN A 41 0.29 -6.17 6.63
CA ASN A 41 0.95 -6.89 5.54
C ASN A 41 1.55 -5.96 4.47
N GLY A 42 1.63 -4.65 4.73
CA GLY A 42 2.37 -3.70 3.91
C GLY A 42 3.83 -3.56 4.37
N PRO A 43 4.58 -2.62 3.78
CA PRO A 43 6.00 -2.42 4.08
C PRO A 43 6.25 -1.71 5.42
N HIS A 44 5.21 -1.20 6.08
CA HIS A 44 5.33 -0.29 7.23
C HIS A 44 4.62 -0.78 8.50
N ALA A 45 4.45 -2.10 8.66
CA ALA A 45 3.75 -2.71 9.80
C ALA A 45 4.33 -2.28 11.17
N GLU A 46 5.62 -1.91 11.23
CA GLU A 46 6.25 -1.37 12.43
C GLU A 46 5.60 -0.08 12.93
N ARG A 47 5.05 0.74 12.02
CA ARG A 47 4.33 1.97 12.38
C ARG A 47 3.03 1.66 13.10
N VAL A 48 2.34 0.60 12.65
CA VAL A 48 1.14 0.08 13.29
C VAL A 48 1.44 -0.44 14.68
N HIS A 49 2.49 -1.25 14.83
CA HIS A 49 2.94 -1.72 16.12
C HIS A 49 3.32 -0.57 17.07
N ALA A 50 3.94 0.50 16.55
CA ALA A 50 4.34 1.65 17.35
C ALA A 50 3.12 2.40 17.93
N TRP A 51 2.13 2.74 17.11
CA TRP A 51 0.94 3.42 17.62
C TRP A 51 0.06 2.49 18.47
N ALA A 52 0.00 1.18 18.17
CA ALA A 52 -0.75 0.23 18.98
C ALA A 52 -0.19 0.13 20.40
N LYS A 53 1.15 0.09 20.52
CA LYS A 53 1.84 0.14 21.82
C LYS A 53 1.54 1.45 22.56
N ARG A 54 1.56 2.58 21.85
CA ARG A 54 1.25 3.90 22.41
C ARG A 54 -0.19 3.95 22.94
N PHE A 55 -1.16 3.44 22.18
CA PHE A 55 -2.58 3.41 22.55
C PHE A 55 -2.83 2.51 23.76
N ASN A 56 -2.17 1.35 23.81
CA ASN A 56 -2.24 0.46 24.96
C ASN A 56 -1.77 1.16 26.26
N GLN A 57 -0.68 1.93 26.19
CA GLN A 57 -0.15 2.69 27.32
C GLN A 57 -1.11 3.80 27.78
N GLU A 58 -1.90 4.37 26.87
CA GLU A 58 -2.80 5.50 27.18
C GLU A 58 -4.09 5.12 27.89
N LYS A 59 -4.40 3.82 28.01
CA LYS A 59 -5.64 3.33 28.64
C LYS A 59 -6.89 4.00 28.06
N LEU A 60 -7.10 3.78 26.76
CA LEU A 60 -8.19 4.39 26.02
C LEU A 60 -9.56 4.09 26.65
N SER A 61 -10.43 5.10 26.65
CA SER A 61 -11.85 4.95 26.99
C SER A 61 -12.66 4.33 25.85
N LEU A 62 -12.24 4.54 24.61
CA LEU A 62 -12.83 3.97 23.41
C LEU A 62 -11.76 3.82 22.33
N PHE A 63 -11.79 2.69 21.64
CA PHE A 63 -11.00 2.47 20.43
C PHE A 63 -11.93 2.12 19.28
N MET A 64 -11.93 2.97 18.24
CA MET A 64 -12.63 2.76 16.99
C MET A 64 -11.64 2.12 16.01
N LEU A 65 -11.84 0.82 15.78
CA LEU A 65 -11.00 0.00 14.90
C LEU A 65 -11.80 -0.33 13.63
N GLU A 66 -11.15 -0.22 12.47
CA GLU A 66 -11.73 -0.68 11.20
C GLU A 66 -11.97 -2.20 11.20
N GLY A 67 -12.87 -2.66 10.33
CA GLY A 67 -13.25 -4.07 10.25
C GLY A 67 -13.60 -4.52 8.84
N THR A 68 -12.96 -3.94 7.82
CA THR A 68 -13.29 -4.21 6.41
C THR A 68 -13.19 -5.70 6.10
N SER A 69 -12.13 -6.35 6.57
CA SER A 69 -11.90 -7.80 6.39
C SER A 69 -12.92 -8.69 7.12
N PHE A 70 -13.67 -8.16 8.09
CA PHE A 70 -14.74 -8.86 8.81
C PHE A 70 -16.12 -8.67 8.15
N SER A 71 -16.22 -7.89 7.08
CA SER A 71 -17.49 -7.55 6.44
C SER A 71 -18.01 -8.61 5.47
N PHE A 72 -17.27 -9.70 5.24
CA PHE A 72 -17.58 -10.70 4.23
C PHE A 72 -17.61 -12.11 4.82
N ASP A 73 -18.65 -12.90 4.46
CA ASP A 73 -18.78 -14.33 4.79
C ASP A 73 -17.89 -15.22 3.91
N THR A 74 -16.84 -14.67 3.29
CA THR A 74 -15.87 -15.47 2.55
C THR A 74 -15.27 -16.51 3.46
N ALA A 75 -15.08 -17.74 2.96
CA ALA A 75 -14.20 -18.70 3.60
C ALA A 75 -12.82 -18.05 3.67
N ALA A 76 -12.54 -17.33 4.76
CA ALA A 76 -11.19 -16.95 5.09
C ALA A 76 -10.38 -18.25 5.01
N PRO A 77 -9.20 -18.26 4.36
CA PRO A 77 -8.25 -19.31 4.62
C PRO A 77 -8.22 -19.47 6.14
N VAL A 78 -8.58 -20.65 6.65
CA VAL A 78 -8.58 -20.90 8.08
C VAL A 78 -7.12 -20.82 8.48
N GLU A 79 -6.69 -19.66 8.98
CA GLU A 79 -5.39 -19.52 9.62
C GLU A 79 -5.51 -20.15 10.99
N ASP A 80 -5.20 -21.44 11.05
CA ASP A 80 -4.97 -22.14 12.31
C ASP A 80 -3.53 -22.68 12.36
N GLN A 81 -3.18 -23.30 13.49
CA GLN A 81 -1.85 -23.84 13.72
C GLN A 81 -1.48 -24.96 12.74
N ASP A 82 -2.48 -25.64 12.17
CA ASP A 82 -2.31 -26.78 11.26
C ASP A 82 -2.30 -26.34 9.78
N HIS A 83 -2.82 -25.15 9.49
CA HIS A 83 -2.92 -24.56 8.15
C HIS A 83 -2.48 -23.08 8.13
N PRO A 84 -1.19 -22.78 8.39
CA PRO A 84 -0.70 -21.41 8.28
C PRO A 84 -0.82 -20.96 6.83
N SER A 85 -1.68 -19.97 6.58
CA SER A 85 -1.63 -19.25 5.32
C SER A 85 -0.31 -18.46 5.30
N ILE A 86 0.42 -18.49 4.19
CA ILE A 86 1.52 -17.55 4.00
C ILE A 86 0.84 -16.19 3.77
N PRO A 87 0.99 -15.20 4.68
CA PRO A 87 0.28 -13.95 4.52
C PRO A 87 0.70 -13.30 3.20
N LEU A 88 -0.28 -12.99 2.35
CA LEU A 88 0.00 -12.18 1.16
C LEU A 88 0.39 -10.79 1.65
N THR A 89 1.61 -10.38 1.32
CA THR A 89 2.21 -9.09 1.65
C THR A 89 2.52 -8.31 0.37
N GLU A 90 2.79 -7.01 0.51
CA GLU A 90 3.35 -6.24 -0.60
C GLU A 90 4.66 -6.85 -1.11
N MET A 91 5.49 -7.39 -0.21
CA MET A 91 6.74 -8.04 -0.60
C MET A 91 6.51 -9.35 -1.39
N SER A 92 5.55 -10.18 -0.99
CA SER A 92 5.22 -11.39 -1.74
C SER A 92 4.60 -11.06 -3.10
N LEU A 93 3.80 -9.99 -3.19
CA LEU A 93 3.29 -9.46 -4.44
C LEU A 93 4.44 -9.08 -5.39
N GLN A 94 5.44 -8.33 -4.91
CA GLN A 94 6.59 -7.95 -5.75
C GLN A 94 7.37 -9.17 -6.23
N LYS A 95 7.59 -10.15 -5.36
CA LYS A 95 8.27 -11.40 -5.74
C LYS A 95 7.50 -12.17 -6.82
N GLN A 96 6.18 -12.30 -6.66
CA GLN A 96 5.34 -12.99 -7.64
C GLN A 96 5.31 -12.23 -8.97
N PHE A 97 5.26 -10.89 -8.92
CA PHE A 97 5.33 -10.06 -10.11
C PHE A 97 6.66 -10.25 -10.87
N GLN A 98 7.79 -10.27 -10.16
CA GLN A 98 9.10 -10.55 -10.76
C GLN A 98 9.15 -11.93 -11.43
N THR A 99 8.57 -12.96 -10.81
CA THR A 99 8.45 -14.29 -11.42
C THR A 99 7.65 -14.22 -12.73
N VAL A 100 6.49 -13.57 -12.73
CA VAL A 100 5.67 -13.39 -13.94
C VAL A 100 6.45 -12.67 -15.04
N LEU A 101 7.20 -11.62 -14.71
CA LEU A 101 8.00 -10.88 -15.69
C LEU A 101 9.14 -11.71 -16.28
N ALA A 102 9.81 -12.53 -15.46
CA ALA A 102 10.92 -13.38 -15.90
C ALA A 102 10.48 -14.57 -16.75
N GLU A 103 9.30 -15.12 -16.46
CA GLU A 103 8.77 -16.32 -17.14
C GLU A 103 7.94 -15.98 -18.38
N SER A 104 7.44 -14.75 -18.50
CA SER A 104 6.61 -14.34 -19.63
C SER A 104 7.44 -13.97 -20.86
N PRO A 105 7.31 -14.68 -21.99
CA PRO A 105 7.96 -14.31 -23.26
C PRO A 105 7.20 -13.21 -24.03
N THR A 106 6.12 -12.68 -23.45
CA THR A 106 5.24 -11.69 -24.08
C THR A 106 5.04 -10.47 -23.18
N LEU A 107 4.40 -9.44 -23.76
CA LEU A 107 3.91 -8.28 -23.03
C LEU A 107 3.13 -8.70 -21.78
N VAL A 108 3.46 -8.08 -20.65
CA VAL A 108 2.69 -8.18 -19.41
C VAL A 108 2.02 -6.84 -19.18
N VAL A 109 0.71 -6.85 -18.96
CA VAL A 109 -0.09 -5.65 -18.71
C VAL A 109 -0.57 -5.69 -17.27
N ILE A 110 -0.43 -4.57 -16.56
CA ILE A 110 -0.90 -4.38 -15.19
C ILE A 110 -1.89 -3.22 -15.12
N ASN A 111 -2.77 -3.24 -14.12
CA ASN A 111 -3.68 -2.14 -13.82
C ASN A 111 -3.63 -1.87 -12.30
N PRO A 112 -2.57 -1.21 -11.80
CA PRO A 112 -2.40 -0.96 -10.38
C PRO A 112 -3.34 0.15 -9.88
N TYR A 113 -3.61 0.17 -8.58
CA TYR A 113 -4.35 1.26 -7.97
C TYR A 113 -3.46 2.49 -7.80
N ILE A 114 -3.77 3.58 -8.50
CA ILE A 114 -2.93 4.80 -8.58
C ILE A 114 -2.60 5.42 -7.22
N ARG A 115 -3.48 5.29 -6.21
CA ARG A 115 -3.24 5.86 -4.86
C ARG A 115 -2.16 5.12 -4.08
N ASN A 116 -1.82 3.88 -4.46
CA ASN A 116 -0.73 3.14 -3.87
C ASN A 116 0.60 3.46 -4.58
N TYR A 117 1.06 4.70 -4.42
CA TYR A 117 2.22 5.21 -5.13
C TYR A 117 3.54 4.52 -4.75
N GLU A 118 3.66 3.96 -3.54
CA GLU A 118 4.80 3.11 -3.16
C GLU A 118 4.79 1.78 -3.94
N ARG A 119 3.61 1.21 -4.19
CA ARG A 119 3.48 0.03 -5.07
C ARG A 119 3.80 0.36 -6.53
N LEU A 120 3.42 1.56 -7.02
CA LEU A 120 3.82 1.99 -8.37
C LEU A 120 5.34 2.02 -8.50
N SER A 121 6.02 2.66 -7.54
CA SER A 121 7.49 2.70 -7.46
C SER A 121 8.08 1.29 -7.43
N SER A 122 7.54 0.42 -6.58
CA SER A 122 7.98 -0.97 -6.42
C SER A 122 7.81 -1.80 -7.71
N PHE A 123 6.74 -1.58 -8.47
CA PHE A 123 6.54 -2.29 -9.74
C PHE A 123 7.59 -1.94 -10.77
N GLN A 124 7.96 -0.66 -10.92
CA GLN A 124 9.03 -0.29 -11.85
C GLN A 124 10.39 -0.86 -11.40
N ALA A 125 10.69 -0.83 -10.10
CA ALA A 125 11.91 -1.44 -9.57
C ALA A 125 11.96 -2.97 -9.79
N SER A 126 10.82 -3.65 -9.63
CA SER A 126 10.67 -5.08 -9.93
C SER A 126 10.83 -5.37 -11.42
N ALA A 127 10.32 -4.50 -12.30
CA ALA A 127 10.52 -4.61 -13.74
C ALA A 127 12.00 -4.51 -14.11
N HIS A 128 12.72 -3.53 -13.55
CA HIS A 128 14.16 -3.37 -13.77
C HIS A 128 14.95 -4.60 -13.33
N THR A 129 14.59 -5.19 -12.19
CA THR A 129 15.22 -6.42 -11.68
C THR A 129 15.04 -7.60 -12.64
N ALA A 130 13.91 -7.65 -13.35
CA ALA A 130 13.62 -8.62 -14.39
C ALA A 130 14.19 -8.24 -15.78
N GLY A 131 14.96 -7.16 -15.89
CA GLY A 131 15.52 -6.67 -17.16
C GLY A 131 14.49 -6.05 -18.11
N ARG A 132 13.32 -5.64 -17.61
CA ARG A 132 12.24 -5.02 -18.38
C ARG A 132 12.06 -3.55 -17.97
N GLN A 133 11.43 -2.77 -18.84
CA GLN A 133 11.00 -1.40 -18.55
C GLN A 133 9.48 -1.34 -18.37
N LEU A 134 9.01 -0.35 -17.61
CA LEU A 134 7.58 -0.17 -17.36
C LEU A 134 7.04 1.05 -18.11
N VAL A 135 5.98 0.85 -18.89
CA VAL A 135 5.26 1.93 -19.58
C VAL A 135 4.08 2.36 -18.70
N TRP A 136 4.03 3.64 -18.36
CA TRP A 136 2.99 4.22 -17.51
C TRP A 136 1.95 4.99 -18.31
N GLU A 137 0.69 4.94 -17.85
CA GLU A 137 -0.30 5.93 -18.24
C GLU A 137 0.09 7.32 -17.70
N PRO A 138 -0.30 8.43 -18.36
CA PRO A 138 0.11 9.77 -17.95
C PRO A 138 -0.22 10.13 -16.50
N ASP A 139 -1.37 9.71 -15.99
CA ASP A 139 -1.80 10.02 -14.62
C ASP A 139 -0.99 9.22 -13.58
N ASP A 140 -0.75 7.92 -13.83
CA ASP A 140 0.10 7.09 -12.97
C ASP A 140 1.53 7.62 -12.93
N ALA A 141 2.07 8.03 -14.08
CA ALA A 141 3.39 8.64 -14.18
C ALA A 141 3.48 9.94 -13.37
N ALA A 142 2.45 10.79 -13.45
CA ALA A 142 2.40 12.04 -12.69
C ALA A 142 2.38 11.79 -11.18
N VAL A 143 1.58 10.82 -10.71
CA VAL A 143 1.53 10.44 -9.29
C VAL A 143 2.84 9.81 -8.84
N LEU A 144 3.41 8.89 -9.62
CA LEU A 144 4.70 8.27 -9.31
C LEU A 144 5.79 9.33 -9.10
N THR A 145 5.94 10.25 -10.06
CA THR A 145 6.96 11.31 -9.96
C THR A 145 6.69 12.25 -8.80
N THR A 146 5.45 12.70 -8.63
CA THR A 146 5.12 13.70 -7.61
C THR A 146 5.24 13.14 -6.19
N MET A 147 4.88 11.87 -5.98
CA MET A 147 4.81 11.27 -4.65
C MET A 147 6.09 10.55 -4.23
N THR A 148 6.94 10.15 -5.18
CA THR A 148 8.16 9.35 -4.88
C THR A 148 9.45 9.92 -5.44
N ASP A 149 9.40 11.04 -6.17
CA ASP A 149 10.50 11.61 -6.96
C ASP A 149 11.08 10.64 -8.03
N GLN A 150 10.44 9.48 -8.23
CA GLN A 150 10.89 8.49 -9.18
C GLN A 150 10.53 8.90 -10.61
N LYS A 151 11.55 8.87 -11.49
CA LYS A 151 11.35 9.09 -12.91
C LYS A 151 10.68 7.86 -13.55
N PRO A 152 9.57 8.03 -14.31
CA PRO A 152 8.96 6.96 -15.09
C PRO A 152 9.91 6.51 -16.21
N ASP A 153 9.96 5.21 -16.53
CA ASP A 153 10.80 4.73 -17.64
C ASP A 153 10.29 5.26 -18.99
N ALA A 154 8.99 5.11 -19.23
CA ALA A 154 8.29 5.61 -20.41
C ALA A 154 6.85 5.99 -20.05
N ILE A 155 6.32 6.99 -20.76
CA ILE A 155 4.92 7.44 -20.61
C ILE A 155 4.22 7.20 -21.94
N LEU A 156 3.08 6.50 -21.88
CA LEU A 156 2.25 6.20 -23.04
C LEU A 156 1.75 7.50 -23.69
N GLY A 157 1.85 7.58 -25.01
CA GLY A 157 1.50 8.76 -25.79
C GLY A 157 2.56 9.88 -25.77
N GLN A 158 3.66 9.71 -25.02
CA GLN A 158 4.79 10.65 -25.03
C GLN A 158 6.08 9.99 -25.51
N ALA A 159 6.58 9.01 -24.77
CA ALA A 159 7.83 8.31 -25.09
C ALA A 159 7.60 7.10 -26.01
N ILE A 160 6.40 6.50 -25.93
CA ILE A 160 6.01 5.30 -26.68
C ILE A 160 4.51 5.35 -26.99
N SER A 161 4.09 4.86 -28.15
CA SER A 161 2.67 4.75 -28.53
C SER A 161 2.17 3.30 -28.45
N LEU A 162 0.84 3.12 -28.42
CA LEU A 162 0.23 1.78 -28.54
C LEU A 162 0.60 1.10 -29.86
N THR A 163 0.81 1.86 -30.94
CA THR A 163 1.24 1.32 -32.23
C THR A 163 2.67 0.79 -32.16
N ASP A 164 3.55 1.45 -31.40
CA ASP A 164 4.92 0.98 -31.18
C ASP A 164 4.92 -0.33 -30.38
N ILE A 165 4.14 -0.38 -29.28
CA ILE A 165 3.98 -1.59 -28.45
C ILE A 165 3.37 -2.74 -29.26
N ALA A 166 2.38 -2.47 -30.11
CA ALA A 166 1.77 -3.50 -30.95
C ALA A 166 2.75 -4.06 -32.00
N ARG A 167 3.72 -3.25 -32.46
CA ARG A 167 4.75 -3.67 -33.41
C ARG A 167 5.87 -4.47 -32.73
N ASP A 168 6.21 -4.13 -31.49
CA ASP A 168 7.24 -4.78 -30.68
C ASP A 168 6.75 -4.95 -29.23
N PRO A 169 5.99 -6.03 -28.94
CA PRO A 169 5.36 -6.23 -27.64
C PRO A 169 6.29 -6.87 -26.58
N GLN A 170 7.60 -6.92 -26.85
CA GLN A 170 8.59 -7.53 -25.96
C GLN A 170 8.99 -6.59 -24.82
#